data_AF-A0A953B1Q4-F1
#
_entry.id   AF-A0A953B1Q4-F1
#
_cell.length_a   1.000
_cell.length_b   1.000
_cell.length_c   1.000
_cell.angle_alpha   90.00
_cell.angle_beta   90.00
_cell.angle_gamma   90.00
#
_symmetry.space_group_name_H-M   'P 1'
#
loop_
_entity.id
_entity.type
_entity.pdbx_description
1 polymer ?
#
loop_
_entity_poly.entity_id
_entity_poly.type
_entity_poly.pdbx_seq_one_letter_code
_entity_poly.pdbx_strand_id
1 'polypeptide(L)' 'MRLPAPLVAGRLLRRYKRFFAEVALRDGRTVVAHCPNPGSMLGLAEPGR' A
#
# COMPACT_ATOMS: atom_id res chain seq x y z
N MET A 1 17.47 0.99 9.23
CA MET A 1 16.35 1.93 8.99
C MET A 1 15.40 1.85 10.17
N ARG A 2 14.97 2.97 10.76
CA ARG A 2 13.94 3.04 11.81
C ARG A 2 12.74 3.78 11.24
N LEU A 3 11.58 3.12 11.18
CA LEU A 3 10.33 3.76 10.78
C LEU A 3 9.60 4.29 12.02
N PRO A 4 8.83 5.40 11.91
CA PRO A 4 7.95 5.85 12.98
C PRO A 4 6.95 4.75 13.34
N ALA A 5 6.81 4.48 14.64
CA ALA A 5 5.83 3.56 15.18
C ALA A 5 4.71 4.34 15.90
N PRO A 6 3.45 3.85 15.90
CA PRO A 6 3.01 2.61 15.24
C PRO A 6 2.86 2.77 13.72
N LEU A 7 3.09 1.69 12.98
CA LEU A 7 2.71 1.63 11.57
C LEU A 7 1.18 1.51 11.46
N VAL A 8 0.61 2.15 10.44
CA VAL A 8 -0.83 2.06 10.15
C VAL A 8 -1.06 0.89 9.20
N ALA A 9 -1.82 -0.11 9.66
CA ALA A 9 -2.20 -1.25 8.82
C ALA A 9 -3.34 -0.87 7.87
N GLY A 10 -3.29 -1.41 6.65
CA GLY A 10 -4.36 -1.27 5.66
C GLY A 10 -4.32 -2.39 4.63
N ARG A 11 -5.44 -2.57 3.92
CA ARG A 11 -5.59 -3.60 2.89
C ARG A 11 -5.37 -2.99 1.51
N LEU A 12 -4.49 -3.58 0.71
CA LEU A 12 -4.20 -3.10 -0.63
C LEU A 12 -5.45 -3.27 -1.52
N LEU A 13 -5.87 -2.19 -2.18
CA LEU A 13 -6.96 -2.22 -3.17
C LEU A 13 -6.42 -2.28 -4.59
N ARG A 14 -5.44 -1.43 -4.91
CA ARG A 14 -4.75 -1.45 -6.21
C ARG A 14 -3.42 -0.72 -6.14
N ARG A 15 -2.47 -1.15 -6.96
CA ARG A 15 -1.24 -0.41 -7.27
C ARG A 15 -1.31 0.07 -8.72
N TYR A 16 -0.97 1.32 -8.97
CA TYR A 16 -1.02 1.91 -10.31
C TYR A 16 0.09 2.94 -10.53
N LYS A 17 0.38 3.22 -11.80
CA LYS A 17 1.45 4.13 -12.24
C LYS A 17 2.77 3.90 -11.48
N ARG A 18 3.05 2.64 -11.15
CA ARG A 18 4.22 2.12 -10.41
C ARG A 18 4.34 2.57 -8.95
N PHE A 19 4.07 3.84 -8.64
CA PHE A 19 4.41 4.47 -7.37
C PHE A 19 3.23 4.88 -6.50
N PHE A 20 2.00 4.53 -6.90
CA PHE A 20 0.79 4.80 -6.12
C PHE A 20 0.08 3.51 -5.75
N ALA A 21 -0.40 3.45 -4.51
CA ALA A 21 -1.22 2.36 -4.00
C ALA A 21 -2.44 2.93 -3.29
N GLU A 22 -3.63 2.48 -3.67
CA GLU A 22 -4.84 2.70 -2.89
C GLU A 22 -4.95 1.65 -1.80
N VAL A 23 -5.20 2.11 -0.58
CA VAL A 23 -5.22 1.27 0.62
C VAL A 23 -6.48 1.60 1.42
N ALA A 24 -7.23 0.57 1.79
CA ALA A 24 -8.35 0.68 2.72
C ALA A 24 -7.83 0.61 4.16
N LEU A 25 -8.14 1.62 4.97
CA LEU A 25 -7.84 1.66 6.39
C LEU A 25 -8.96 1.06 7.23
N ARG A 26 -8.66 0.69 8.47
CA ARG A 26 -9.63 0.07 9.40
C ARG A 26 -10.79 0.98 9.78
N ASP A 27 -10.60 2.29 9.69
CA ASP A 27 -11.64 3.29 9.97
C ASP A 27 -12.55 3.58 8.77
N GLY A 28 -12.42 2.80 7.69
CA GLY A 28 -13.26 2.91 6.49
C GLY A 28 -12.74 3.92 5.46
N ARG A 29 -11.66 4.67 5.75
CA ARG A 29 -11.08 5.59 4.78
C ARG A 29 -10.26 4.84 3.72
N THR A 30 -10.30 5.35 2.50
CA THR A 30 -9.35 4.98 1.44
C THR A 30 -8.30 6.08 1.31
N VAL A 31 -7.03 5.68 1.31
CA VAL A 31 -5.89 6.60 1.15
C VAL A 31 -5.04 6.19 -0.04
N VAL A 32 -4.34 7.16 -0.64
CA VAL A 32 -3.28 6.90 -1.62
C VAL A 32 -1.93 6.96 -0.91
N ALA A 33 -1.22 5.84 -0.91
CA ALA A 33 0.13 5.71 -0.38
C ALA A 33 1.17 5.71 -1.50
N HIS A 34 2.37 6.22 -1.20
CA HIS A 34 3.52 6.03 -2.07
C HIS A 34 4.00 4.58 -2.02
N CYS A 35 4.24 3.97 -3.17
CA CYS A 35 4.86 2.65 -3.31
C CYS A 35 6.32 2.85 -3.76
N PRO A 36 7.32 2.86 -2.85
CA PRO A 36 8.72 3.12 -3.18
C PRO A 36 9.42 1.89 -3.78
N ASN A 37 8.75 1.16 -4.68
CA ASN A 37 9.32 0.03 -5.40
C ASN A 37 9.14 0.24 -6.92
N PRO A 38 10.25 0.43 -7.68
CA PRO A 38 10.17 0.59 -9.13
C PRO A 38 9.94 -0.73 -9.89
N GLY A 39 10.14 -1.88 -9.25
CA GLY A 39 10.01 -3.22 -9.83
C GLY A 39 8.57 -3.72 -9.94
N SER A 40 8.41 -4.95 -10.45
CA SER A 40 7.10 -5.51 -10.80
C SER A 40 6.20 -5.79 -9.60
N MET A 41 6.77 -6.15 -8.44
CA MET A 41 6.04 -6.66 -7.26
C MET A 41 5.16 -7.89 -7.58
N LEU A 42 5.62 -8.75 -8.49
CA LEU A 42 4.92 -9.99 -8.84
C LEU A 42 4.67 -10.83 -7.58
N GLY A 43 3.42 -11.19 -7.34
CA GLY A 43 2.98 -11.96 -6.15
C GLY A 43 2.87 -11.17 -4.84
N LEU A 44 3.19 -9.87 -4.83
CA LEU A 44 3.14 -9.00 -3.65
C LEU A 44 2.07 -7.91 -3.73
N ALA A 45 1.59 -7.57 -4.93
CA ALA A 45 0.66 -6.46 -5.16
C ALA A 45 -0.77 -6.91 -5.48
N GLU A 46 -1.13 -8.14 -5.10
CA GLU A 46 -2.48 -8.68 -5.31
C GLU A 46 -3.49 -7.96 -4.40
N PRO A 47 -4.60 -7.42 -4.95
CA PRO A 47 -5.66 -6.79 -4.17
C PRO A 47 -6.26 -7.72 -3.12
N GLY A 48 -6.59 -7.16 -1.95
CA GLY A 48 -7.36 -7.85 -0.92
C GLY A 48 -6.57 -8.78 0.01
N ARG A 49 -5.26 -8.95 -0.20
CA ARG A 49 -4.34 -9.60 0.75
C ARG A 49 -3.98 -8.71 1.94
#